data_AF-A0A2P6W374-F1
#
_entry.id   AF-A0A2P6W374-F1
#
_cell.length_a   1.000
_cell.length_b   1.000
_cell.length_c   1.000
_cell.angle_alpha   90.00
_cell.angle_beta   90.00
_cell.angle_gamma   90.00
#
_symmetry.space_group_name_H-M   'P 1'
#
loop_
_entity.id
_entity.type
_entity.pdbx_description
1 polymer ?
#
loop_
_entity_poly.entity_id
_entity_poly.type
_entity_poly.pdbx_seq_one_letter_code
_entity_poly.pdbx_strand_id
1 'polypeptide(L)'
;MSGNRITVTSALPYIHGVPHLGNMAGSVLPAELLHRYFDVRGKDSIFICGGDVHGTPLELEALELEEDPQDIKDEKTRKVKEAYESLNVDFTIFSDTHSEYNRKQTHEMFEELYCNGLIDEKTQIMPYCRDDERFLPDRYIEGECPHCGGLARGDQCDDCGKLVEPTEIENAECQICGGSRIEFEETDHLFLDLTKFDDELKEWLEEEKPVPENMLNQVRHDIEEAEERSITRDQNWGFEVPTERVNKRIDEENLELEKLDPEKYDEKVLYVWFDAPIGYIGFTREYFEEYRSNKKNASSSGSADEKWKKHWDTEG
;
A
#
# COMPACT_ATOMS: atom_id res chain seq x y z
N MET A 1 -23.80 -26.80 3.03
CA MET A 1 -22.48 -27.44 2.86
C MET A 1 -21.47 -26.31 2.99
N SER A 2 -21.04 -26.03 4.22
CA SER A 2 -19.93 -25.13 4.51
C SER A 2 -18.64 -25.80 4.04
N GLY A 3 -18.37 -25.71 2.73
CA GLY A 3 -17.06 -26.08 2.21
C GLY A 3 -16.09 -24.95 2.55
N ASN A 4 -14.99 -25.25 3.24
CA ASN A 4 -13.93 -24.27 3.51
C ASN A 4 -13.54 -23.58 2.20
N ARG A 5 -13.91 -22.31 2.08
CA ARG A 5 -13.47 -21.41 1.02
C ARG A 5 -12.01 -21.07 1.26
N ILE A 6 -11.21 -21.03 0.21
CA ILE A 6 -9.78 -20.82 0.30
C ILE A 6 -9.41 -19.58 -0.50
N THR A 7 -8.89 -18.57 0.18
CA THR A 7 -8.27 -17.42 -0.48
C THR A 7 -6.78 -17.67 -0.60
N VAL A 8 -6.28 -17.66 -1.82
CA VAL A 8 -4.84 -17.64 -2.10
C VAL A 8 -4.49 -16.25 -2.60
N THR A 9 -3.47 -15.64 -2.02
CA THR A 9 -2.89 -14.39 -2.52
C THR A 9 -1.41 -14.59 -2.82
N SER A 10 -0.87 -13.73 -3.68
CA SER A 10 0.56 -13.54 -3.89
C SER A 10 0.88 -12.08 -3.58
N ALA A 11 2.10 -11.80 -3.13
CA ALA A 11 2.57 -10.43 -2.98
C ALA A 11 2.35 -9.68 -4.30
N LEU A 12 1.82 -8.45 -4.21
CA LEU A 12 1.55 -7.61 -5.36
C LEU A 12 2.88 -7.20 -6.00
N PRO A 13 3.19 -7.59 -7.26
CA PRO A 13 4.37 -7.10 -7.94
C PRO A 13 4.30 -5.58 -8.11
N TYR A 14 5.36 -4.89 -7.73
CA TYR A 14 5.52 -3.47 -8.02
C TYR A 14 5.67 -3.23 -9.53
N ILE A 15 4.77 -2.45 -10.11
CA ILE A 15 4.64 -2.26 -11.57
C ILE A 15 5.55 -1.11 -12.05
N HIS A 16 6.77 -1.04 -11.53
CA HIS A 16 7.83 -0.22 -12.11
C HIS A 16 8.60 -0.97 -13.22
N GLY A 17 8.51 -2.30 -13.28
CA GLY A 17 9.16 -3.08 -14.31
C GLY A 17 8.53 -4.46 -14.48
N VAL A 18 8.93 -5.18 -15.52
CA VAL A 18 8.49 -6.57 -15.71
C VAL A 18 9.18 -7.45 -14.65
N PRO A 19 8.42 -8.19 -13.82
CA PRO A 19 8.98 -9.07 -12.80
C PRO A 19 9.96 -10.09 -13.41
N HIS A 20 11.10 -10.29 -12.74
CA HIS A 20 12.07 -11.31 -13.13
C HIS A 20 11.72 -12.68 -12.51
N LEU A 21 12.38 -13.75 -12.96
CA LEU A 21 12.10 -15.12 -12.50
C LEU A 21 12.21 -15.30 -10.97
N GLY A 22 13.07 -14.53 -10.30
CA GLY A 22 13.14 -14.50 -8.83
C GLY A 22 11.85 -14.03 -8.16
N ASN A 23 11.17 -13.00 -8.68
CA ASN A 23 9.88 -12.53 -8.14
C ASN A 23 8.81 -13.61 -8.32
N MET A 24 8.80 -14.24 -9.50
CA MET A 24 7.88 -15.34 -9.80
C MET A 24 8.10 -16.52 -8.85
N ALA A 25 9.35 -16.99 -8.72
CA ALA A 25 9.69 -18.12 -7.85
C ALA A 25 9.44 -17.84 -6.37
N GLY A 26 9.56 -16.59 -5.94
CA GLY A 26 9.41 -16.18 -4.55
C GLY A 26 7.98 -15.96 -4.08
N SER A 27 7.02 -15.71 -4.98
CA SER A 27 5.64 -15.37 -4.57
C SER A 27 4.56 -15.99 -5.46
N VAL A 28 4.51 -15.62 -6.74
CA VAL A 28 3.40 -15.99 -7.63
C VAL A 28 3.39 -17.48 -7.93
N LEU A 29 4.53 -18.12 -8.18
CA LEU A 29 4.61 -19.54 -8.54
C LEU A 29 4.18 -20.46 -7.39
N PRO A 30 4.68 -20.30 -6.14
CA PRO A 30 4.16 -21.06 -5.01
C PRO A 30 2.65 -20.91 -4.80
N ALA A 31 2.12 -19.69 -4.94
CA ALA A 31 0.70 -19.40 -4.79
C ALA A 31 -0.14 -20.06 -5.91
N GLU A 32 0.32 -19.98 -7.15
CA GLU A 32 -0.31 -20.62 -8.31
C GLU A 32 -0.38 -22.14 -8.14
N LEU A 33 0.73 -22.78 -7.74
CA LEU A 33 0.78 -24.22 -7.52
C LEU A 33 -0.20 -24.66 -6.41
N LEU A 34 -0.31 -23.86 -5.35
CA LEU A 34 -1.24 -24.09 -4.25
C LEU A 34 -2.70 -23.95 -4.70
N HIS A 35 -3.02 -22.91 -5.46
CA HIS A 35 -4.36 -22.69 -6.03
C HIS A 35 -4.77 -23.86 -6.93
N ARG A 36 -3.90 -24.25 -7.87
CA ARG A 36 -4.15 -25.41 -8.76
C ARG A 36 -4.30 -26.71 -7.97
N TYR A 37 -3.52 -26.91 -6.92
CA TYR A 37 -3.68 -28.05 -6.05
C TYR A 37 -5.10 -28.07 -5.44
N PHE A 38 -5.57 -26.95 -4.89
CA PHE A 38 -6.91 -26.87 -4.31
C PHE A 38 -8.03 -27.10 -5.34
N ASP A 39 -7.89 -26.53 -6.53
CA ASP A 39 -8.83 -26.75 -7.64
C ASP A 39 -8.94 -28.24 -8.03
N VAL A 40 -7.79 -28.91 -8.23
CA VAL A 40 -7.75 -30.37 -8.53
C VAL A 40 -8.34 -31.21 -7.40
N ARG A 41 -8.29 -30.72 -6.15
CA ARG A 41 -8.91 -31.37 -4.98
C ARG A 41 -10.40 -31.05 -4.84
N GLY A 42 -10.99 -30.29 -5.75
CA GLY A 42 -12.39 -29.88 -5.73
C GLY A 42 -12.71 -28.93 -4.58
N LYS A 43 -11.74 -28.13 -4.14
CA LYS A 43 -11.92 -27.09 -3.14
C LYS A 43 -12.31 -25.78 -3.82
N ASP A 44 -13.16 -25.00 -3.16
CA ASP A 44 -13.53 -23.66 -3.62
C ASP A 44 -12.38 -22.70 -3.28
N SER A 45 -11.47 -22.50 -4.24
CA SER A 45 -10.31 -21.63 -4.09
C SER A 45 -10.38 -20.48 -5.08
N ILE A 46 -10.09 -19.27 -4.60
CA ILE A 46 -9.83 -18.11 -5.47
C ILE A 46 -8.37 -17.69 -5.32
N PHE A 47 -7.74 -17.32 -6.43
CA PHE A 47 -6.39 -16.78 -6.46
C PHE A 47 -6.41 -15.31 -6.87
N ILE A 48 -6.10 -14.44 -5.93
CA ILE A 48 -6.15 -12.99 -6.08
C ILE A 48 -4.74 -12.43 -6.13
N CYS A 49 -4.47 -11.61 -7.13
CA CYS A 49 -3.25 -10.81 -7.23
C CYS A 49 -3.55 -9.53 -8.01
N GLY A 50 -2.53 -8.70 -8.18
CA GLY A 50 -2.62 -7.47 -8.94
C GLY A 50 -1.30 -6.72 -8.93
N GLY A 51 -1.23 -5.65 -9.71
CA GLY A 51 -0.08 -4.76 -9.71
C GLY A 51 -0.14 -3.75 -8.57
N ASP A 52 0.97 -3.57 -7.85
CA ASP A 52 1.13 -2.39 -7.02
C ASP A 52 1.69 -1.24 -7.87
N VAL A 53 0.89 -0.19 -8.03
CA VAL A 53 1.10 0.89 -9.00
C VAL A 53 1.27 2.26 -8.36
N HIS A 54 1.23 2.41 -7.03
CA HIS A 54 1.39 3.71 -6.36
C HIS A 54 2.84 4.04 -5.95
N GLY A 55 3.06 5.23 -5.40
CA GLY A 55 4.32 5.63 -4.77
C GLY A 55 5.31 6.34 -5.68
N THR A 56 6.37 6.87 -5.06
CA THR A 56 7.32 7.81 -5.66
C THR A 56 7.97 7.34 -6.96
N PRO A 57 8.42 6.07 -7.12
CA PRO A 57 9.15 5.67 -8.32
C PRO A 57 8.36 5.88 -9.63
N LEU A 58 7.05 5.60 -9.63
CA LEU A 58 6.23 5.79 -10.83
C LEU A 58 6.03 7.27 -11.14
N GLU A 59 5.81 8.10 -10.12
CA GLU A 59 5.69 9.56 -10.28
C GLU A 59 7.00 10.18 -10.82
N LEU A 60 8.16 9.72 -10.35
CA LEU A 60 9.44 10.22 -10.83
C LEU A 60 9.72 9.80 -12.27
N GLU A 61 9.41 8.57 -12.63
CA GLU A 61 9.53 8.14 -14.01
C GLU A 61 8.60 8.95 -14.93
N ALA A 62 7.38 9.26 -14.47
CA ALA A 62 6.47 10.14 -15.20
C ALA A 62 7.06 11.53 -15.41
N LEU A 63 7.71 12.09 -14.38
CA LEU A 63 8.43 13.37 -14.47
C LEU A 63 9.63 13.29 -15.43
N GLU A 64 10.43 12.23 -15.37
CA GLU A 64 11.59 12.02 -16.25
C GLU A 64 11.20 11.85 -17.72
N LEU A 65 10.08 11.18 -17.98
CA LEU A 65 9.56 10.93 -19.33
C LEU A 65 8.68 12.06 -19.85
N GLU A 66 8.29 13.01 -19.00
CA GLU A 66 7.27 14.04 -19.29
C GLU A 66 5.93 13.42 -19.78
N GLU A 67 5.55 12.29 -19.18
CA GLU A 67 4.33 11.52 -19.52
C GLU A 67 3.34 11.50 -18.36
N ASP A 68 2.06 11.19 -18.65
CA ASP A 68 1.06 11.03 -17.60
C ASP A 68 1.31 9.73 -16.81
N PRO A 69 1.34 9.77 -15.46
CA PRO A 69 1.52 8.57 -14.63
C PRO A 69 0.52 7.44 -14.96
N GLN A 70 -0.71 7.78 -15.33
CA GLN A 70 -1.74 6.81 -15.71
C GLN A 70 -1.34 6.03 -16.96
N ASP A 71 -0.78 6.71 -17.97
CA ASP A 71 -0.36 6.09 -19.23
C ASP A 71 0.80 5.10 -18.99
N ILE A 72 1.79 5.50 -18.18
CA ILE A 72 2.92 4.63 -17.78
C ILE A 72 2.41 3.41 -17.00
N LYS A 73 1.52 3.65 -16.03
CA LYS A 73 0.90 2.60 -15.22
C LYS A 73 0.17 1.60 -16.12
N ASP A 74 -0.63 2.06 -17.07
CA ASP A 74 -1.43 1.20 -17.93
C ASP A 74 -0.57 0.39 -18.91
N GLU A 75 0.47 1.00 -19.48
CA GLU A 75 1.41 0.28 -20.33
C GLU A 75 2.12 -0.84 -19.57
N LYS A 76 2.66 -0.54 -18.39
CA LYS A 76 3.41 -1.49 -17.59
C LYS A 76 2.52 -2.60 -17.04
N THR A 77 1.32 -2.25 -16.56
CA THR A 77 0.33 -3.22 -16.10
C THR A 77 -0.01 -4.21 -17.20
N ARG A 78 -0.23 -3.73 -18.43
CA ARG A 78 -0.47 -4.59 -19.59
C ARG A 78 0.69 -5.54 -19.87
N LYS A 79 1.94 -5.04 -19.88
CA LYS A 79 3.14 -5.87 -20.09
C LYS A 79 3.28 -6.97 -19.03
N VAL A 80 3.04 -6.63 -17.75
CA VAL A 80 3.11 -7.59 -16.65
C VAL A 80 2.01 -8.65 -16.77
N LYS A 81 0.80 -8.25 -17.11
CA LYS A 81 -0.32 -9.17 -17.35
C LYS A 81 -0.03 -10.12 -18.51
N GLU A 82 0.43 -9.61 -19.65
CA GLU A 82 0.84 -10.42 -20.80
C GLU A 82 1.94 -11.44 -20.44
N ALA A 83 2.89 -11.04 -19.59
CA ALA A 83 3.95 -11.92 -19.12
C ALA A 83 3.39 -13.08 -18.27
N TYR A 84 2.51 -12.81 -17.30
CA TYR A 84 1.88 -13.86 -16.49
C TYR A 84 0.95 -14.76 -17.30
N GLU A 85 0.21 -14.20 -18.26
CA GLU A 85 -0.61 -14.97 -19.20
C GLU A 85 0.24 -15.93 -20.05
N SER A 86 1.40 -15.47 -20.52
CA SER A 86 2.34 -16.32 -21.29
C SER A 86 2.90 -17.50 -20.48
N LEU A 87 2.94 -17.35 -19.15
CA LEU A 87 3.36 -18.40 -18.20
C LEU A 87 2.19 -19.27 -17.75
N ASN A 88 0.97 -19.03 -18.24
CA ASN A 88 -0.27 -19.70 -17.84
C ASN A 88 -0.55 -19.62 -16.33
N VAL A 89 -0.28 -18.46 -15.71
CA VAL A 89 -0.69 -18.22 -14.32
C VAL A 89 -2.20 -18.07 -14.25
N ASP A 90 -2.84 -18.82 -13.34
CA ASP A 90 -4.29 -18.97 -13.26
C ASP A 90 -4.89 -18.08 -12.17
N PHE A 91 -4.75 -16.76 -12.34
CA PHE A 91 -5.39 -15.82 -11.42
C PHE A 91 -6.91 -15.87 -11.58
N THR A 92 -7.62 -15.96 -10.46
CA THR A 92 -9.07 -15.68 -10.44
C THR A 92 -9.33 -14.21 -10.76
N ILE A 93 -8.47 -13.32 -10.25
CA ILE A 93 -8.41 -11.91 -10.64
C ILE A 93 -6.97 -11.38 -10.58
N PHE A 94 -6.61 -10.58 -11.58
CA PHE A 94 -5.41 -9.76 -11.60
C PHE A 94 -5.82 -8.31 -11.89
N SER A 95 -5.85 -7.48 -10.85
CA SER A 95 -6.21 -6.06 -10.90
C SER A 95 -4.99 -5.17 -10.62
N ASP A 96 -5.17 -3.94 -10.17
CA ASP A 96 -4.10 -3.06 -9.72
C ASP A 96 -4.55 -2.14 -8.58
N THR A 97 -3.59 -1.67 -7.78
CA THR A 97 -3.87 -0.88 -6.57
C THR A 97 -4.50 0.48 -6.85
N HIS A 98 -4.51 0.99 -8.09
CA HIS A 98 -5.19 2.24 -8.49
C HIS A 98 -6.64 2.02 -8.95
N SER A 99 -7.19 0.82 -8.82
CA SER A 99 -8.58 0.54 -9.22
C SER A 99 -9.60 1.26 -8.33
N GLU A 100 -10.76 1.61 -8.90
CA GLU A 100 -11.87 2.23 -8.16
C GLU A 100 -12.39 1.35 -7.01
N TYR A 101 -12.28 0.03 -7.14
CA TYR A 101 -12.63 -0.92 -6.09
C TYR A 101 -11.66 -0.83 -4.91
N ASN A 102 -10.36 -0.71 -5.18
CA ASN A 102 -9.38 -0.51 -4.13
C ASN A 102 -9.53 0.88 -3.48
N ARG A 103 -9.70 1.94 -4.29
CA ARG A 103 -9.97 3.31 -3.80
C ARG A 103 -11.10 3.32 -2.77
N LYS A 104 -12.22 2.69 -3.13
CA LYS A 104 -13.38 2.58 -2.25
C LYS A 104 -13.08 1.80 -0.96
N GLN A 105 -12.39 0.66 -1.05
CA GLN A 105 -12.02 -0.12 0.14
C GLN A 105 -11.06 0.63 1.06
N THR A 106 -10.04 1.27 0.48
CA THR A 106 -9.09 2.07 1.23
C THR A 106 -9.78 3.23 1.94
N HIS A 107 -10.67 3.96 1.25
CA HIS A 107 -11.40 5.07 1.88
C HIS A 107 -12.38 4.60 2.97
N GLU A 108 -13.07 3.47 2.77
CA GLU A 108 -13.93 2.86 3.80
C GLU A 108 -13.13 2.44 5.04
N MET A 109 -11.95 1.82 4.84
CA MET A 109 -11.10 1.36 5.94
C MET A 109 -10.41 2.53 6.66
N PHE A 110 -9.95 3.55 5.92
CA PHE A 110 -9.42 4.78 6.49
C PHE A 110 -10.44 5.50 7.37
N GLU A 111 -11.68 5.65 6.88
CA GLU A 111 -12.76 6.28 7.65
C GLU A 111 -13.04 5.49 8.94
N GLU A 112 -13.10 4.16 8.88
CA GLU A 112 -13.30 3.33 10.07
C GLU A 112 -12.16 3.51 11.08
N LEU A 113 -10.90 3.44 10.63
CA LEU A 113 -9.74 3.62 11.50
C LEU A 113 -9.72 5.02 12.16
N TYR A 114 -10.01 6.07 11.40
CA TYR A 114 -10.05 7.44 11.93
C TYR A 114 -11.17 7.59 12.96
N CYS A 115 -12.38 7.13 12.64
CA CYS A 115 -13.54 7.24 13.53
C CYS A 115 -13.42 6.38 14.80
N ASN A 116 -12.53 5.39 14.83
CA ASN A 116 -12.18 4.62 16.02
C ASN A 116 -10.96 5.19 16.78
N GLY A 117 -10.45 6.37 16.40
CA GLY A 117 -9.34 7.03 17.07
C GLY A 117 -8.01 6.28 16.91
N LEU A 118 -7.81 5.58 15.80
CA LEU A 118 -6.56 4.87 15.48
C LEU A 118 -5.63 5.70 14.58
N ILE A 119 -6.07 6.87 14.14
CA ILE A 119 -5.31 7.76 13.28
C ILE A 119 -5.18 9.12 13.97
N ASP A 120 -3.94 9.58 14.14
CA ASP A 120 -3.60 10.86 14.78
C ASP A 120 -2.84 11.76 13.81
N GLU A 121 -3.05 13.08 13.90
CA GLU A 121 -2.30 14.09 13.12
C GLU A 121 -1.01 14.48 13.84
N LYS A 122 0.11 14.52 13.10
CA LYS A 122 1.40 15.00 13.60
C LYS A 122 2.10 15.86 12.55
N THR A 123 2.70 16.96 13.02
CA THR A 123 3.57 17.80 12.21
C THR A 123 4.99 17.24 12.20
N GLN A 124 5.61 17.16 11.02
CA GLN A 124 7.00 16.79 10.83
C GLN A 124 7.76 17.89 10.11
N ILE A 125 9.07 17.97 10.33
CA ILE A 125 9.96 18.84 9.57
C ILE A 125 10.61 17.99 8.48
N MET A 126 10.38 18.32 7.22
CA MET A 126 10.91 17.58 6.07
C MET A 126 11.67 18.49 5.11
N PRO A 127 12.67 17.96 4.38
CA PRO A 127 13.35 18.72 3.35
C PRO A 127 12.40 19.03 2.18
N TYR A 128 12.46 20.25 1.68
CA TYR A 128 11.64 20.79 0.60
C TYR A 128 12.54 21.39 -0.48
N CYS A 129 12.38 20.92 -1.71
CA CYS A 129 13.09 21.46 -2.86
C CYS A 129 12.33 22.67 -3.42
N ARG A 130 12.96 23.86 -3.38
CA ARG A 130 12.39 25.09 -3.97
C ARG A 130 12.41 25.12 -5.49
N ASP A 131 13.20 24.25 -6.13
CA ASP A 131 13.26 24.15 -7.59
C ASP A 131 12.09 23.30 -8.13
N ASP A 132 11.79 22.19 -7.45
CA ASP A 132 10.70 21.27 -7.81
C ASP A 132 9.38 21.56 -7.09
N GLU A 133 9.37 22.54 -6.18
CA GLU A 133 8.23 22.89 -5.32
C GLU A 133 7.62 21.68 -4.59
N ARG A 134 8.47 20.79 -4.05
CA ARG A 134 8.02 19.55 -3.40
C ARG A 134 8.86 19.13 -2.20
N PHE A 135 8.23 18.38 -1.29
CA PHE A 135 8.94 17.66 -0.23
C PHE A 135 9.75 16.49 -0.79
N LEU A 136 10.91 16.24 -0.18
CA LEU A 136 11.83 15.18 -0.54
C LEU A 136 11.79 14.09 0.53
N PRO A 137 11.37 12.85 0.19
CA PRO A 137 11.65 11.71 1.06
C PRO A 137 13.16 11.51 1.21
N ASP A 138 13.59 10.89 2.31
CA ASP A 138 15.01 10.71 2.69
C ASP A 138 15.92 10.22 1.56
N ARG A 139 15.41 9.36 0.67
CA ARG A 139 16.18 8.80 -0.46
C ARG A 139 16.43 9.79 -1.60
N TYR A 140 15.70 10.90 -1.64
CA TYR A 140 15.77 11.90 -2.70
C TYR A 140 16.51 13.18 -2.29
N ILE A 141 17.07 13.17 -1.09
CA ILE A 141 18.07 14.14 -0.64
C ILE A 141 19.42 13.41 -0.55
N GLU A 142 20.43 13.96 -1.21
CA GLU A 142 21.81 13.47 -1.12
C GLU A 142 22.74 14.65 -0.81
N GLY A 143 23.87 14.36 -0.17
CA GLY A 143 24.95 15.32 -0.04
C GLY A 143 26.15 14.73 0.67
N GLU A 144 26.96 15.60 1.28
CA GLU A 144 28.15 15.22 2.01
C GLU A 144 27.81 14.78 3.43
N CYS A 145 28.32 13.61 3.81
CA CYS A 145 28.15 13.03 5.14
C CYS A 145 28.86 13.90 6.19
N PRO A 146 28.17 14.34 7.26
CA PRO A 146 28.76 15.16 8.32
C PRO A 146 29.85 14.44 9.12
N HIS A 147 29.95 13.11 8.99
CA HIS A 147 30.88 12.29 9.75
C HIS A 147 32.17 11.92 9.01
N CYS A 148 32.10 11.74 7.69
CA CYS A 148 33.25 11.27 6.90
C CYS A 148 33.48 12.04 5.59
N GLY A 149 32.58 12.95 5.21
CA GLY A 149 32.60 13.66 3.92
C GLY A 149 32.31 12.78 2.70
N GLY A 150 31.90 11.53 2.91
CA GLY A 150 31.43 10.63 1.85
C GLY A 150 30.00 10.94 1.42
N LEU A 151 29.45 10.14 0.52
CA LEU A 151 28.07 10.27 0.06
C LEU A 151 27.09 9.87 1.17
N ALA A 152 26.17 10.77 1.52
CA ALA A 152 25.07 10.51 2.43
C ALA A 152 23.72 10.76 1.76
N ARG A 153 22.78 9.86 2.06
CA ARG A 153 21.35 10.02 1.81
C ARG A 153 20.65 10.33 3.13
N GLY A 154 19.40 10.77 3.07
CA GLY A 154 18.61 11.18 4.23
C GLY A 154 18.39 10.12 5.31
N ASP A 155 18.75 8.87 5.07
CA ASP A 155 18.64 7.76 6.03
C ASP A 155 20.01 7.19 6.45
N GLN A 156 20.99 7.17 5.55
CA GLN A 156 22.28 6.53 5.78
C GLN A 156 23.41 7.10 4.90
N CYS A 157 24.62 7.10 5.44
CA CYS A 157 25.85 7.28 4.66
C CYS A 157 26.31 5.96 4.01
N ASP A 158 26.45 5.96 2.69
CA ASP A 158 26.87 4.78 1.93
C ASP A 158 28.35 4.41 2.16
N ASP A 159 29.20 5.39 2.49
CA ASP A 159 30.63 5.17 2.72
C ASP A 159 30.97 4.64 4.13
N CYS A 160 30.32 5.18 5.17
CA CYS A 160 30.64 4.82 6.56
C CYS A 160 29.54 4.03 7.28
N GLY A 161 28.37 3.86 6.66
CA GLY A 161 27.24 3.08 7.18
C GLY A 161 26.50 3.71 8.35
N LYS A 162 26.88 4.92 8.79
CA LYS A 162 26.18 5.62 9.87
C LYS A 162 24.83 6.14 9.38
N LEU A 163 23.85 6.10 10.28
CA LEU A 163 22.59 6.83 10.11
C LEU A 163 22.88 8.33 10.15
N VAL A 164 22.22 9.07 9.28
CA VAL A 164 22.36 10.52 9.11
C VAL A 164 20.96 11.09 9.01
N GLU A 165 20.68 12.16 9.75
CA GLU A 165 19.42 12.88 9.61
C GLU A 165 19.49 13.81 8.38
N PRO A 166 18.41 14.00 7.60
CA PRO A 166 18.42 14.87 6.43
C PRO A 166 18.91 16.30 6.73
N THR A 167 18.61 16.80 7.93
CA THR A 167 19.03 18.12 8.43
C THR A 167 20.53 18.27 8.67
N GLU A 168 21.26 17.15 8.78
CA GLU A 168 22.70 17.13 9.03
C GLU A 168 23.53 16.99 7.74
N ILE A 169 22.88 16.74 6.59
CA ILE A 169 23.56 16.57 5.30
C ILE A 169 24.11 17.92 4.85
N GLU A 170 25.44 17.97 4.65
CA GLU A 170 26.12 19.15 4.13
C GLU A 170 26.00 19.18 2.59
N ASN A 171 25.89 20.38 1.99
CA ASN A 171 25.73 20.55 0.54
C ASN A 171 24.60 19.68 -0.06
N ALA A 172 23.44 19.65 0.61
CA ALA A 172 22.31 18.85 0.17
C ALA A 172 21.80 19.25 -1.23
N GLU A 173 21.55 18.24 -2.05
CA GLU A 173 21.02 18.32 -3.41
C GLU A 173 19.79 17.43 -3.56
N CYS A 174 18.83 17.91 -4.35
CA CYS A 174 17.68 17.14 -4.77
C CYS A 174 18.10 16.12 -5.83
N GLN A 175 17.85 14.84 -5.59
CA GLN A 175 18.13 13.77 -6.56
C GLN A 175 17.24 13.83 -7.81
N ILE A 176 16.14 14.56 -7.74
CA ILE A 176 15.16 14.65 -8.84
C ILE A 176 15.64 15.68 -9.89
N CYS A 177 15.95 16.91 -9.46
CA CYS A 177 16.36 17.98 -10.39
C CYS A 177 17.85 18.36 -10.33
N GLY A 178 18.61 17.85 -9.35
CA GLY A 178 19.98 18.30 -9.07
C GLY A 178 20.08 19.69 -8.42
N GLY A 179 18.95 20.26 -7.98
CA GLY A 179 18.89 21.57 -7.34
C GLY A 179 19.38 21.52 -5.90
N SER A 180 20.14 22.55 -5.49
CA SER A 180 20.70 22.66 -4.12
C SER A 180 19.90 23.61 -3.22
N ARG A 181 18.73 24.10 -3.66
CA ARG A 181 17.86 25.01 -2.89
C ARG A 181 16.92 24.20 -1.99
N ILE A 182 17.49 23.52 -1.01
CA ILE A 182 16.77 22.71 -0.03
C ILE A 182 16.49 23.55 1.22
N GLU A 183 15.22 23.63 1.61
CA GLU A 183 14.76 24.22 2.86
C GLU A 183 14.10 23.13 3.72
N PHE A 184 13.94 23.38 5.02
CA PHE A 184 13.24 22.46 5.91
C PHE A 184 11.93 23.11 6.33
N GLU A 185 10.83 22.50 5.92
CA GLU A 185 9.49 23.02 6.16
C GLU A 185 8.66 22.05 7.01
N GLU A 186 7.73 22.62 7.78
CA GLU A 186 6.76 21.84 8.54
C GLU A 186 5.67 21.32 7.60
N THR A 187 5.29 20.07 7.77
CA THR A 187 4.24 19.41 6.98
C THR A 187 3.48 18.43 7.87
N ASP A 188 2.14 18.43 7.74
CA ASP A 188 1.26 17.60 8.56
C ASP A 188 1.04 16.24 7.91
N HIS A 189 1.09 15.19 8.73
CA HIS A 189 0.86 13.82 8.33
C HIS A 189 -0.09 13.11 9.28
N LEU A 190 -0.80 12.12 8.74
CA LEU A 190 -1.62 11.22 9.53
C LEU A 190 -0.84 9.97 9.87
N PHE A 191 -0.92 9.55 11.12
CA PHE A 191 -0.21 8.41 11.67
C PHE A 191 -1.19 7.36 12.14
N LEU A 192 -1.00 6.12 11.68
CA LEU A 192 -1.75 4.96 12.17
C LEU A 192 -1.07 4.39 13.41
N ASP A 193 -1.82 4.32 14.51
CA ASP A 193 -1.35 3.72 15.77
C ASP A 193 -1.79 2.25 15.87
N LEU A 194 -0.93 1.37 15.35
CA LEU A 194 -1.08 -0.08 15.49
C LEU A 194 -0.60 -0.61 16.84
N THR A 195 0.08 0.21 17.65
CA THR A 195 0.61 -0.23 18.95
C THR A 195 -0.51 -0.57 19.93
N LYS A 196 -1.71 -0.01 19.71
CA LYS A 196 -2.96 -0.33 20.43
C LYS A 196 -3.38 -1.80 20.30
N PHE A 197 -2.85 -2.54 19.32
CA PHE A 197 -3.15 -3.95 19.06
C PHE A 197 -2.03 -4.92 19.49
N ASP A 198 -1.00 -4.44 20.20
CA ASP A 198 0.17 -5.25 20.60
C ASP A 198 -0.22 -6.56 21.30
N ASP A 199 -1.06 -6.48 22.34
CA ASP A 199 -1.51 -7.64 23.11
C ASP A 199 -2.34 -8.62 22.24
N GLU A 200 -3.29 -8.09 21.45
CA GLU A 200 -4.16 -8.89 20.58
C GLU A 200 -3.37 -9.61 19.48
N LEU A 201 -2.37 -8.94 18.89
CA LEU A 201 -1.49 -9.54 17.89
C LEU A 201 -0.60 -10.63 18.50
N LYS A 202 -0.10 -10.42 19.71
CA LYS A 202 0.69 -11.42 20.45
C LYS A 202 -0.15 -12.67 20.75
N GLU A 203 -1.38 -12.50 21.22
CA GLU A 203 -2.32 -13.60 21.46
C GLU A 203 -2.63 -14.36 20.17
N TRP A 204 -2.98 -13.64 19.10
CA TRP A 204 -3.26 -14.25 17.79
C TRP A 204 -2.09 -15.08 17.23
N LEU A 205 -0.85 -14.62 17.40
CA LEU A 205 0.34 -15.36 16.98
C LEU A 205 0.53 -16.68 17.73
N GLU A 206 0.08 -16.78 18.98
CA GLU A 206 0.15 -18.00 19.78
C GLU A 206 -0.92 -19.02 19.39
N GLU A 207 -2.13 -18.56 19.08
CA GLU A 207 -3.29 -19.40 18.76
C GLU A 207 -3.24 -19.96 17.32
N GLU A 208 -3.01 -19.09 16.33
CA GLU A 208 -3.18 -19.44 14.91
C GLU A 208 -1.88 -19.88 14.21
N LYS A 209 -0.71 -19.59 14.83
CA LYS A 209 0.64 -19.83 14.26
C LYS A 209 0.71 -19.58 12.75
N PRO A 210 0.37 -18.35 12.30
CA PRO A 210 0.21 -18.02 10.88
C PRO A 210 1.53 -18.05 10.09
N VAL A 211 2.67 -18.08 10.79
CA VAL A 211 4.00 -18.06 10.19
C VAL A 211 4.86 -19.23 10.68
N PRO A 212 5.83 -19.70 9.85
CA PRO A 212 6.84 -20.65 10.29
C PRO A 212 7.56 -20.25 11.58
N GLU A 213 7.91 -21.24 12.40
CA GLU A 213 8.53 -21.04 13.72
C GLU A 213 9.80 -20.16 13.66
N ASN A 214 10.58 -20.27 12.59
CA ASN A 214 11.79 -19.48 12.39
C ASN A 214 11.52 -17.99 12.12
N MET A 215 10.28 -17.59 11.79
CA MET A 215 9.87 -16.20 11.58
C MET A 215 9.10 -15.62 12.77
N LEU A 216 8.53 -16.46 13.66
CA LEU A 216 7.76 -15.98 14.83
C LEU A 216 8.54 -15.01 15.71
N ASN A 217 9.83 -15.26 15.93
CA ASN A 217 10.65 -14.37 16.77
C ASN A 217 10.87 -13.00 16.12
N GLN A 218 10.96 -12.93 14.79
CA GLN A 218 11.05 -11.66 14.08
C GLN A 218 9.75 -10.89 14.22
N VAL A 219 8.60 -11.53 13.97
CA VAL A 219 7.29 -10.85 14.07
C VAL A 219 7.03 -10.36 15.50
N ARG A 220 7.39 -11.15 16.52
CA ARG A 220 7.30 -10.70 17.92
C ARG A 220 8.16 -9.47 18.19
N HIS A 221 9.39 -9.46 17.70
CA HIS A 221 10.28 -8.30 17.83
C HIS A 221 9.72 -7.08 17.10
N ASP A 222 9.19 -7.25 15.88
CA ASP A 222 8.59 -6.16 15.10
C ASP A 222 7.35 -5.57 15.79
N ILE A 223 6.57 -6.40 16.51
CA ILE A 223 5.44 -5.94 17.33
C ILE A 223 5.95 -5.15 18.56
N GLU A 224 6.97 -5.65 19.25
CA GLU A 224 7.55 -4.99 20.43
C GLU A 224 8.19 -3.64 20.11
N GLU A 225 8.82 -3.51 18.94
CA GLU A 225 9.44 -2.28 18.44
C GLU A 225 8.49 -1.48 17.52
N ALA A 226 7.21 -1.84 17.46
CA ALA A 226 6.26 -1.13 16.64
C ALA A 226 6.08 0.30 17.16
N GLU A 227 6.00 1.23 16.23
CA GLU A 227 5.66 2.61 16.51
C GLU A 227 4.56 3.03 15.53
N GLU A 228 3.92 4.15 15.82
CA GLU A 228 2.99 4.76 14.89
C GLU A 228 3.67 5.04 13.53
N ARG A 229 2.95 4.78 12.44
CA ARG A 229 3.48 4.93 11.08
C ARG A 229 2.67 5.96 10.30
N SER A 230 3.37 6.89 9.66
CA SER A 230 2.74 7.85 8.75
C SER A 230 2.12 7.14 7.56
N ILE A 231 0.83 7.39 7.33
CA ILE A 231 0.01 6.82 6.25
C ILE A 231 -0.34 7.84 5.16
N THR A 232 0.27 9.04 5.17
CA THR A 232 0.12 10.05 4.11
C THR A 232 1.48 10.45 3.52
N ARG A 233 1.51 10.90 2.27
CA ARG A 233 2.72 11.35 1.57
C ARG A 233 2.43 12.60 0.74
N ASP A 234 3.41 13.50 0.67
CA ASP A 234 3.43 14.69 -0.21
C ASP A 234 3.74 14.29 -1.65
N GLN A 235 2.76 13.69 -2.31
CA GLN A 235 2.86 13.14 -3.67
C GLN A 235 1.54 13.33 -4.38
N ASN A 236 1.59 13.42 -5.70
CA ASN A 236 0.40 13.59 -6.53
C ASN A 236 -0.14 12.27 -7.09
N TRP A 237 0.62 11.18 -6.95
CA TRP A 237 0.26 9.86 -7.47
C TRP A 237 -0.11 8.86 -6.37
N GLY A 238 -1.41 8.67 -6.18
CA GLY A 238 -1.98 7.78 -5.17
C GLY A 238 -3.47 8.07 -4.94
N PHE A 239 -4.02 7.55 -3.85
CA PHE A 239 -5.36 7.92 -3.42
C PHE A 239 -5.34 9.15 -2.54
N GLU A 240 -6.14 10.16 -2.87
CA GLU A 240 -6.36 11.35 -2.04
C GLU A 240 -6.84 10.97 -0.63
N VAL A 241 -6.48 11.79 0.36
CA VAL A 241 -6.99 11.62 1.73
C VAL A 241 -8.49 11.96 1.76
N PRO A 242 -9.39 11.06 2.23
CA PRO A 242 -10.83 11.25 2.11
C PRO A 242 -11.41 12.15 3.23
N THR A 243 -10.93 13.40 3.33
CA THR A 243 -11.27 14.35 4.39
C THR A 243 -12.77 14.65 4.48
N GLU A 244 -13.44 14.94 3.35
CA GLU A 244 -14.89 15.21 3.30
C GLU A 244 -15.70 14.03 3.83
N ARG A 245 -15.30 12.81 3.45
CA ARG A 245 -15.97 11.57 3.88
C ARG A 245 -15.92 11.43 5.41
N VAL A 246 -14.72 11.55 5.99
CA VAL A 246 -14.51 11.45 7.44
C VAL A 246 -15.26 12.53 8.20
N ASN A 247 -15.12 13.80 7.77
CA ASN A 247 -15.76 14.93 8.43
C ASN A 247 -17.29 14.82 8.42
N LYS A 248 -17.86 14.30 7.32
CA LYS A 248 -19.28 14.02 7.22
C LYS A 248 -19.72 12.97 8.24
N ARG A 249 -18.98 11.86 8.40
CA ARG A 249 -19.32 10.83 9.40
C ARG A 249 -19.22 11.36 10.83
N ILE A 250 -18.20 12.16 11.13
CA ILE A 250 -18.07 12.85 12.43
C ILE A 250 -19.32 13.68 12.74
N ASP A 251 -19.81 14.46 11.77
CA ASP A 251 -21.03 15.26 11.92
C ASP A 251 -22.30 14.40 12.06
N GLU A 252 -22.45 13.37 11.23
CA GLU A 252 -23.64 12.52 11.21
C GLU A 252 -23.79 11.67 12.49
N GLU A 253 -22.66 11.20 13.04
CA GLU A 253 -22.62 10.34 14.23
C GLU A 253 -22.36 11.13 15.53
N ASN A 254 -22.09 12.44 15.46
CA ASN A 254 -21.70 13.30 16.60
C ASN A 254 -20.49 12.75 17.37
N LEU A 255 -19.46 12.31 16.64
CA LEU A 255 -18.23 11.79 17.24
C LEU A 255 -17.42 12.93 17.87
N GLU A 256 -16.85 12.69 19.05
CA GLU A 256 -15.93 13.63 19.72
C GLU A 256 -14.51 13.51 19.13
N LEU A 257 -14.37 13.76 17.82
CA LEU A 257 -13.12 13.70 17.08
C LEU A 257 -12.84 15.03 16.37
N GLU A 258 -11.56 15.34 16.19
CA GLU A 258 -11.14 16.49 15.39
C GLU A 258 -11.44 16.23 13.90
N LYS A 259 -11.88 17.28 13.19
CA LYS A 259 -12.12 17.21 11.76
C LYS A 259 -10.80 17.38 11.02
N LEU A 260 -10.64 16.63 9.94
CA LEU A 260 -9.51 16.78 9.03
C LEU A 260 -9.66 18.08 8.24
N ASP A 261 -8.63 18.92 8.22
CA ASP A 261 -8.60 20.15 7.42
C ASP A 261 -8.30 19.81 5.94
N PRO A 262 -9.24 19.99 5.00
CA PRO A 262 -8.99 19.66 3.59
C PRO A 262 -7.78 20.39 3.01
N GLU A 263 -7.55 21.66 3.39
CA GLU A 263 -6.44 22.46 2.83
C GLU A 263 -5.07 21.86 3.17
N LYS A 264 -4.95 21.14 4.30
CA LYS A 264 -3.71 20.45 4.69
C LYS A 264 -3.44 19.18 3.88
N TYR A 265 -4.48 18.57 3.31
CA TYR A 265 -4.42 17.24 2.71
C TYR A 265 -4.77 17.20 1.21
N ASP A 266 -5.15 18.33 0.60
CA ASP A 266 -5.50 18.42 -0.83
C ASP A 266 -4.35 18.00 -1.76
N GLU A 267 -3.09 18.24 -1.36
CA GLU A 267 -1.88 17.86 -2.13
C GLU A 267 -1.16 16.63 -1.52
N LYS A 268 -1.90 15.78 -0.81
CA LYS A 268 -1.38 14.56 -0.19
C LYS A 268 -2.16 13.33 -0.62
N VAL A 269 -1.45 12.23 -0.73
CA VAL A 269 -2.02 10.91 -0.98
C VAL A 269 -1.77 9.97 0.19
N LEU A 270 -2.57 8.92 0.27
CA LEU A 270 -2.34 7.80 1.17
C LEU A 270 -1.06 7.07 0.75
N TYR A 271 -0.26 6.72 1.75
CA TYR A 271 1.00 6.02 1.56
C TYR A 271 0.73 4.63 0.97
N VAL A 272 1.50 4.22 -0.05
CA VAL A 272 1.32 2.93 -0.74
C VAL A 272 1.32 1.71 0.19
N TRP A 273 2.06 1.74 1.30
CA TRP A 273 2.05 0.62 2.25
C TRP A 273 0.77 0.53 3.09
N PHE A 274 -0.03 1.59 3.13
CA PHE A 274 -1.36 1.57 3.74
C PHE A 274 -2.39 0.92 2.80
N ASP A 275 -2.39 1.26 1.52
CA ASP A 275 -3.44 0.82 0.59
C ASP A 275 -3.13 -0.45 -0.22
N ALA A 276 -1.85 -0.79 -0.42
CA ALA A 276 -1.47 -1.99 -1.17
C ALA A 276 -1.97 -3.30 -0.52
N PRO A 277 -1.89 -3.50 0.81
CA PRO A 277 -2.50 -4.67 1.45
C PRO A 277 -4.03 -4.70 1.34
N ILE A 278 -4.67 -3.53 1.32
CA ILE A 278 -6.14 -3.39 1.14
C ILE A 278 -6.55 -3.82 -0.27
N GLY A 279 -5.61 -3.72 -1.23
CA GLY A 279 -5.74 -4.24 -2.60
C GLY A 279 -6.31 -5.66 -2.67
N TYR A 280 -5.88 -6.58 -1.80
CA TYR A 280 -6.42 -7.94 -1.81
C TYR A 280 -7.93 -7.99 -1.60
N ILE A 281 -8.46 -7.13 -0.72
CA ILE A 281 -9.90 -7.03 -0.45
C ILE A 281 -10.59 -6.29 -1.59
N GLY A 282 -10.00 -5.20 -2.08
CA GLY A 282 -10.48 -4.44 -3.23
C GLY A 282 -10.65 -5.31 -4.48
N PHE A 283 -9.65 -6.12 -4.81
CA PHE A 283 -9.69 -7.03 -5.97
C PHE A 283 -10.68 -8.17 -5.76
N THR A 284 -10.84 -8.64 -4.52
CA THR A 284 -11.91 -9.61 -4.21
C THR A 284 -13.28 -9.01 -4.49
N ARG A 285 -13.49 -7.76 -4.05
CA ARG A 285 -14.73 -7.01 -4.29
C ARG A 285 -14.98 -6.85 -5.79
N GLU A 286 -13.98 -6.41 -6.54
CA GLU A 286 -14.01 -6.30 -8.01
C GLU A 286 -14.45 -7.62 -8.64
N TYR A 287 -13.81 -8.74 -8.28
CA TYR A 287 -14.16 -10.05 -8.80
C TYR A 287 -15.64 -10.38 -8.58
N PHE A 288 -16.15 -10.24 -7.36
CA PHE A 288 -17.55 -10.62 -7.08
C PHE A 288 -18.59 -9.67 -7.70
N GLU A 289 -18.26 -8.39 -7.85
CA GLU A 289 -19.16 -7.39 -8.43
C GLU A 289 -19.13 -7.46 -9.98
N GLU A 290 -17.97 -7.55 -10.61
CA GLU A 290 -17.82 -7.62 -12.06
C GLU A 290 -18.21 -8.99 -12.65
N TYR A 291 -17.83 -10.09 -12.00
CA TYR A 291 -18.09 -11.44 -12.50
C TYR A 291 -19.60 -11.77 -12.60
N ARG A 292 -20.47 -11.01 -11.92
CA ARG A 292 -21.93 -11.09 -12.10
C ARG A 292 -22.48 -10.29 -13.26
N SER A 293 -21.84 -9.19 -13.66
CA SER A 293 -22.22 -8.40 -14.84
C SER A 293 -22.18 -9.24 -16.12
N ASN A 294 -21.21 -10.17 -16.18
CA ASN A 294 -21.05 -11.12 -17.29
C ASN A 294 -21.96 -12.37 -17.22
N LYS A 295 -22.63 -12.62 -16.09
CA LYS A 295 -23.50 -13.78 -15.84
C LYS A 295 -24.98 -13.40 -15.59
N LYS A 296 -25.52 -12.39 -16.30
CA LYS A 296 -26.96 -12.05 -16.35
C LYS A 296 -27.90 -13.15 -16.90
N ASN A 297 -27.61 -14.43 -16.64
CA ASN A 297 -28.53 -15.57 -16.79
C ASN A 297 -28.54 -16.53 -15.58
N ALA A 298 -27.88 -16.22 -14.46
CA ALA A 298 -27.95 -17.07 -13.26
C ALA A 298 -28.77 -16.40 -12.14
N SER A 299 -30.02 -16.83 -12.01
CA SER A 299 -30.93 -16.43 -10.93
C SER A 299 -30.36 -16.80 -9.55
N SER A 300 -29.91 -15.81 -8.78
CA SER A 300 -29.86 -15.93 -7.32
C SER A 300 -29.97 -14.56 -6.67
N SER A 301 -31.10 -14.35 -6.01
CA SER A 301 -31.43 -13.19 -5.18
C SER A 301 -30.49 -13.08 -3.99
N GLY A 302 -29.71 -12.01 -3.99
CA GLY A 302 -28.81 -11.55 -2.93
C GLY A 302 -28.05 -10.36 -3.51
N SER A 303 -28.06 -9.21 -2.83
CA SER A 303 -27.37 -8.01 -3.32
C SER A 303 -25.90 -8.37 -3.60
N ALA A 304 -25.37 -7.89 -4.72
CA ALA A 304 -23.98 -8.12 -5.09
C ALA A 304 -23.02 -7.55 -4.02
N ASP A 305 -23.45 -6.48 -3.36
CA ASP A 305 -22.72 -5.66 -2.40
C ASP A 305 -22.19 -6.38 -1.14
N GLU A 306 -22.65 -7.61 -0.86
CA GLU A 306 -22.27 -8.34 0.37
C GLU A 306 -21.59 -9.69 0.13
N LYS A 307 -21.45 -10.15 -1.13
CA LYS A 307 -20.88 -11.49 -1.38
C LYS A 307 -19.40 -11.57 -1.11
N TRP A 308 -18.65 -10.54 -1.48
CA TRP A 308 -17.22 -10.45 -1.16
C TRP A 308 -17.02 -10.41 0.36
N LYS A 309 -17.89 -9.70 1.10
CA LYS A 309 -17.87 -9.72 2.59
C LYS A 309 -18.08 -11.13 3.11
N LYS A 310 -19.09 -11.83 2.61
CA LYS A 310 -19.34 -13.24 2.98
C LYS A 310 -18.16 -14.14 2.66
N HIS A 311 -17.39 -13.88 1.60
CA HIS A 311 -16.21 -14.67 1.26
C HIS A 311 -15.13 -14.59 2.33
N TRP A 312 -14.94 -13.40 2.93
CA TRP A 312 -14.02 -13.16 4.02
C TRP A 312 -14.59 -13.51 5.40
N ASP A 313 -15.91 -13.59 5.53
CA ASP A 313 -16.58 -13.98 6.78
C ASP A 313 -16.41 -15.48 7.07
N THR A 314 -15.78 -15.78 8.21
CA THR A 314 -15.52 -17.15 8.70
C THR A 314 -16.71 -17.76 9.43
N GLU A 315 -17.75 -16.99 9.78
CA GLU A 315 -18.91 -17.45 10.57
C GLU A 315 -20.14 -17.88 9.73
N GLY A 316 -20.00 -17.99 8.40
CA GLY A 316 -21.09 -18.24 7.44
C GLY A 316 -21.34 -19.69 7.00
#